data_AF-A0AB34WYF7-F1
#
_entry.id   AF-A0AB34WYF7-F1
#
_cell.length_a   1.000
_cell.length_b   1.000
_cell.length_c   1.000
_cell.angle_alpha   90.00
_cell.angle_beta   90.00
_cell.angle_gamma   90.00
#
_symmetry.space_group_name_H-M   'P 1'
#
loop_
_entity.id
_entity.type
_entity.pdbx_description
1 polymer ?
#
loop_
_entity_poly.entity_id
_entity_poly.type
_entity_poly.pdbx_seq_one_letter_code
_entity_poly.pdbx_strand_id
1 'polypeptide(L)'
;MERIIENEEANWKQALSNVKAVYVITDRHTGKLYIGSASGNDRGLWQRWSTYADLNNLTGGNQKLKQLKDEKGSQYIIDNFQYSILEIFDTKTKFEDIISRESYWKRVLATREHGLNDN
;
A
#
# COMPACT_ATOMS: atom_id res chain seq x y z
N MET A 1 10.61 5.93 0.05
CA MET A 1 9.66 5.58 1.13
C MET A 1 10.42 5.35 2.42
N GLU A 2 11.38 4.42 2.43
CA GLU A 2 12.36 4.17 3.50
C GLU A 2 12.88 5.46 4.16
N ARG A 3 13.50 6.36 3.39
CA ARG A 3 14.03 7.65 3.89
C ARG A 3 13.01 8.57 4.60
N ILE A 4 11.72 8.51 4.28
CA ILE A 4 10.70 9.37 4.93
C ILE A 4 10.24 8.74 6.25
N ILE A 5 10.18 7.41 6.29
CA ILE A 5 9.74 6.65 7.46
C ILE A 5 10.87 6.51 8.49
N GLU A 6 12.10 6.26 8.05
CA GLU A 6 13.28 6.16 8.92
C GLU A 6 13.61 7.47 9.62
N ASN A 7 13.41 8.62 8.95
CA ASN A 7 13.69 9.93 9.53
C ASN A 7 12.54 10.48 10.38
N GLU A 8 11.45 9.71 10.54
CA GLU A 8 10.20 10.14 11.18
C GLU A 8 9.81 11.59 10.86
N GLU A 9 10.02 12.06 9.63
CA GLU A 9 9.92 13.48 9.33
C GLU A 9 8.53 13.98 9.76
N ALA A 10 8.51 14.81 10.81
CA ALA A 10 7.31 15.02 11.62
C ALA A 10 6.12 15.50 10.79
N ASN A 11 6.40 16.29 9.75
CA ASN A 11 5.40 16.81 8.82
C ASN A 11 4.75 15.70 7.98
N TRP A 12 5.52 14.74 7.48
CA TRP A 12 5.00 13.59 6.71
C TRP A 12 4.27 12.60 7.60
N LYS A 13 4.82 12.32 8.79
CA LYS A 13 4.17 11.46 9.78
C LYS A 13 2.81 12.03 10.19
N GLN A 14 2.73 13.33 10.46
CA GLN A 14 1.47 13.99 10.82
C GLN A 14 0.49 14.04 9.65
N ALA A 15 0.93 14.40 8.44
CA ALA A 15 0.05 14.47 7.27
C ALA A 15 -0.54 13.09 6.91
N LEU A 16 0.30 12.05 6.87
CA LEU A 16 -0.11 10.69 6.49
C LEU A 16 -0.90 9.98 7.59
N SER A 17 -0.70 10.35 8.85
CA SER A 17 -1.49 9.79 9.98
C SER A 17 -2.93 10.30 9.99
N ASN A 18 -3.19 11.46 9.38
CA ASN A 18 -4.49 12.13 9.38
C ASN A 18 -5.30 11.92 8.10
N VAL A 19 -4.89 11.00 7.23
CA VAL A 19 -5.62 10.68 6.00
C VAL A 19 -5.90 9.19 5.90
N LYS A 20 -7.13 8.86 5.48
CA LYS A 20 -7.45 7.53 4.96
C LYS A 20 -7.23 7.56 3.44
N ALA A 21 -6.90 6.42 2.83
CA ALA A 21 -6.59 6.41 1.40
C ALA A 21 -6.76 5.04 0.74
N VAL A 22 -6.95 5.06 -0.57
CA VAL A 22 -6.62 3.93 -1.45
C VAL A 22 -5.27 4.22 -2.11
N TYR A 23 -4.40 3.23 -2.13
CA TYR A 23 -3.05 3.32 -2.68
C TYR A 23 -2.77 2.18 -3.67
N VAL A 24 -1.76 2.39 -4.50
CA VAL A 24 -1.24 1.39 -5.44
C VAL A 24 0.24 1.13 -5.18
N ILE A 25 0.63 -0.14 -5.23
CA ILE A 25 2.02 -0.57 -5.33
C ILE A 25 2.22 -1.10 -6.74
N THR A 26 3.19 -0.54 -7.46
CA THR A 26 3.53 -0.92 -8.82
C THR A 26 4.85 -1.67 -8.79
N ASP A 27 4.86 -2.92 -9.26
CA ASP A 27 6.10 -3.60 -9.62
C ASP A 27 6.57 -3.04 -10.96
N ARG A 28 7.58 -2.17 -10.94
CA ARG A 28 8.09 -1.50 -12.15
C ARG A 28 8.78 -2.45 -13.13
N HIS A 29 9.18 -3.63 -12.68
CA HIS A 29 9.79 -4.63 -13.54
C HIS A 29 8.76 -5.36 -14.39
N THR A 30 7.58 -5.64 -13.83
CA THR A 30 6.53 -6.42 -14.52
C THR A 30 5.32 -5.59 -14.97
N GLY A 31 5.18 -4.36 -14.46
CA GLY A 31 3.99 -3.53 -14.62
C GLY A 31 2.79 -3.97 -13.78
N LYS A 32 2.93 -5.03 -12.96
CA LYS A 32 1.83 -5.54 -12.13
C LYS A 32 1.50 -4.57 -11.00
N LEU A 33 0.21 -4.44 -10.71
CA LEU A 33 -0.32 -3.52 -9.71
C LEU A 33 -0.92 -4.27 -8.53
N TYR A 34 -0.68 -3.75 -7.32
CA TYR A 34 -1.37 -4.11 -6.09
C TYR A 34 -2.17 -2.92 -5.58
N ILE A 35 -3.47 -3.09 -5.36
CA ILE A 35 -4.33 -2.08 -4.75
C ILE A 35 -4.57 -2.44 -3.29
N GLY A 36 -4.45 -1.47 -2.39
CA GLY A 36 -4.83 -1.61 -1.00
C GLY A 36 -5.42 -0.32 -0.44
N SER A 37 -6.01 -0.42 0.74
CA SER A 37 -6.51 0.75 1.46
C SER A 37 -5.92 0.88 2.86
N ALA A 38 -5.92 2.11 3.34
CA ALA A 38 -5.72 2.49 4.73
C ALA A 38 -7.05 3.04 5.25
N SER A 39 -7.93 2.13 5.65
CA SER A 39 -9.33 2.41 6.03
C SER A 39 -9.58 2.34 7.54
N GLY A 40 -8.62 1.82 8.31
CA GLY A 40 -8.67 1.73 9.77
C GLY A 40 -8.61 3.10 10.46
N ASN A 41 -8.99 3.13 11.74
CA ASN A 41 -9.02 4.36 12.53
C ASN A 41 -7.68 4.70 13.21
N ASP A 42 -6.71 3.78 13.17
CA ASP A 42 -5.41 3.96 13.83
C ASP A 42 -4.35 4.45 12.85
N ARG A 43 -4.06 5.75 12.88
CA ARG A 43 -2.93 6.41 12.18
C ARG A 43 -2.93 6.29 10.65
N GLY A 44 -4.09 6.12 10.03
CA GLY A 44 -4.32 6.34 8.61
C GLY A 44 -3.33 5.64 7.67
N LEU A 45 -2.92 6.34 6.61
CA LEU A 45 -1.99 5.84 5.61
C LEU A 45 -0.59 5.58 6.18
N TRP A 46 -0.18 6.33 7.19
CA TRP A 46 1.12 6.17 7.84
C TRP A 46 1.32 4.74 8.37
N GLN A 47 0.32 4.17 9.04
CA GLN A 47 0.42 2.80 9.58
C GLN A 47 0.74 1.76 8.50
N ARG A 48 0.03 1.83 7.37
CA ARG A 48 0.22 0.87 6.27
C ARG A 48 1.56 1.08 5.59
N TRP A 49 1.92 2.31 5.25
CA TRP A 49 3.20 2.60 4.59
C TRP A 49 4.42 2.31 5.45
N SER A 50 4.31 2.52 6.78
CA SER A 50 5.36 2.13 7.74
C SER A 50 5.65 0.63 7.69
N THR A 51 4.62 -0.18 7.44
CA THR A 51 4.80 -1.63 7.35
C THR A 51 5.60 -2.01 6.10
N TYR A 52 5.32 -1.38 4.96
CA TYR A 52 6.05 -1.65 3.71
C TYR A 52 7.49 -1.12 3.71
N ALA A 53 7.81 -0.17 4.59
CA ALA A 53 9.17 0.33 4.77
C ALA A 53 9.98 -0.46 5.81
N ASP A 54 9.34 -1.33 6.59
CA ASP A 54 10.05 -2.25 7.47
C ASP A 54 10.70 -3.34 6.62
N LEU A 55 12.04 -3.36 6.56
CA LEU A 55 12.81 -4.36 5.84
C LEU A 55 12.51 -5.79 6.32
N ASN A 56 12.03 -5.94 7.57
CA ASN A 56 11.57 -7.23 8.10
C ASN A 56 10.15 -7.61 7.62
N ASN A 57 9.34 -6.65 7.16
CA ASN A 57 7.95 -6.84 6.76
C ASN A 57 7.51 -6.08 5.49
N LEU A 58 8.31 -6.14 4.44
CA LEU A 58 8.07 -5.53 3.11
C LEU A 58 6.72 -5.86 2.42
N THR A 59 5.93 -6.78 2.97
CA THR A 59 4.73 -7.33 2.32
C THR A 59 3.43 -6.81 2.93
N GLY A 60 3.49 -6.15 4.09
CA GLY A 60 2.31 -5.63 4.76
C GLY A 60 1.28 -6.71 5.14
N GLY A 61 1.72 -7.97 5.26
CA GLY A 61 0.87 -9.12 5.54
C GLY A 61 0.19 -9.75 4.31
N ASN A 62 0.33 -9.18 3.11
CA ASN A 62 -0.35 -9.68 1.91
C ASN A 62 0.26 -10.99 1.38
N GLN A 63 -0.58 -11.98 1.07
CA GLN A 63 -0.12 -13.33 0.70
C GLN A 63 0.62 -13.36 -0.65
N LYS A 64 0.10 -12.70 -1.69
CA LYS A 64 0.78 -12.60 -2.99
C LYS A 64 2.13 -11.87 -2.89
N LEU A 65 2.21 -10.82 -2.07
CA LEU A 65 3.48 -10.12 -1.85
C LEU A 65 4.48 -10.96 -1.03
N LYS A 66 4.00 -11.79 -0.09
CA LYS A 66 4.83 -12.78 0.62
C LYS A 66 5.38 -13.83 -0.32
N GLN A 67 4.52 -14.44 -1.14
CA GLN A 67 4.96 -15.40 -2.15
C GLN A 67 6.01 -14.79 -3.09
N LEU A 68 5.79 -13.57 -3.58
CA LEU A 68 6.76 -12.88 -4.42
C LEU A 68 8.10 -12.64 -3.69
N LYS A 69 8.05 -12.27 -2.40
CA LYS A 69 9.25 -12.12 -1.57
C LYS A 69 9.98 -13.45 -1.39
N ASP A 70 9.25 -14.53 -1.15
CA ASP A 70 9.83 -15.87 -0.94
C ASP A 70 10.45 -16.41 -2.23
N GLU A 71 9.87 -16.10 -3.39
CA GLU A 71 10.37 -16.51 -4.71
C GLU A 71 11.56 -15.68 -5.21
N LYS A 72 11.51 -14.34 -5.05
CA LYS A 72 12.48 -13.41 -5.65
C LYS A 72 13.42 -12.74 -4.66
N GLY A 73 13.20 -12.92 -3.36
CA GLY A 73 13.95 -12.28 -2.29
C GLY A 73 13.51 -10.85 -1.99
N SER A 74 13.90 -10.36 -0.80
CA SER A 74 13.59 -8.99 -0.35
C SER A 74 14.14 -7.91 -1.28
N GLN A 75 15.34 -8.12 -1.84
CA GLN A 75 16.01 -7.13 -2.69
C GLN A 75 15.19 -6.79 -3.93
N TYR A 76 14.49 -7.79 -4.50
CA TYR A 76 13.61 -7.56 -5.64
C TYR A 76 12.53 -6.51 -5.33
N ILE A 77 11.90 -6.60 -4.15
CA ILE A 77 10.86 -5.65 -3.74
C ILE A 77 11.47 -4.24 -3.57
N ILE A 78 12.62 -4.16 -2.89
CA ILE A 78 13.31 -2.89 -2.63
C ILE A 78 13.62 -2.15 -3.94
N ASP A 79 14.12 -2.87 -4.95
CA ASP A 79 14.56 -2.25 -6.21
C ASP A 79 13.39 -1.91 -7.15
N ASN A 80 12.33 -2.73 -7.13
CA ASN A 80 11.31 -2.69 -8.19
C ASN A 80 9.99 -2.02 -7.75
N PHE A 81 9.69 -1.94 -6.46
CA PHE A 81 8.38 -1.44 -6.03
C PHE A 81 8.31 0.07 -5.96
N GLN A 82 7.24 0.63 -6.54
CA GLN A 82 6.87 2.03 -6.42
C GLN A 82 5.51 2.15 -5.73
N TYR A 83 5.40 3.06 -4.77
CA TYR A 83 4.20 3.29 -3.98
C TYR A 83 3.56 4.63 -4.37
N SER A 84 2.27 4.64 -4.64
CA SER A 84 1.53 5.86 -5.02
C SER A 84 0.15 5.89 -4.35
N ILE A 85 -0.39 7.10 -4.15
CA ILE A 85 -1.76 7.29 -3.64
C ILE A 85 -2.70 7.43 -4.83
N LEU A 86 -3.84 6.73 -4.80
CA LEU A 86 -4.89 6.85 -5.83
C LEU A 86 -6.01 7.79 -5.39
N GLU A 87 -6.42 7.70 -4.12
CA GLU A 87 -7.57 8.44 -3.61
C GLU A 87 -7.38 8.70 -2.11
N ILE A 88 -7.67 9.93 -1.66
CA ILE A 88 -7.60 10.33 -0.25
C ILE A 88 -8.99 10.58 0.31
N PHE A 89 -9.16 10.32 1.60
CA PHE A 89 -10.43 10.49 2.31
C PHE A 89 -10.20 11.16 3.67
N ASP A 90 -11.24 11.85 4.14
CA ASP A 90 -11.31 12.38 5.49
C ASP A 90 -11.32 11.24 6.52
N THR A 91 -10.82 11.50 7.73
CA THR A 91 -10.78 10.50 8.81
C THR A 91 -12.17 10.02 9.22
N LYS A 92 -13.21 10.83 9.03
CA LYS A 92 -14.62 10.52 9.31
C LYS A 92 -15.27 9.66 8.23
N THR A 93 -14.65 9.49 7.06
CA THR A 93 -15.19 8.62 6.00
C THR A 93 -15.32 7.20 6.55
N LYS A 94 -16.49 6.60 6.27
CA LYS A 94 -16.84 5.27 6.76
C LYS A 94 -15.92 4.23 6.13
N PHE A 95 -15.64 3.18 6.90
CA PHE A 95 -14.77 2.09 6.47
C PHE A 95 -15.32 1.43 5.19
N GLU A 96 -16.63 1.20 5.14
CA GLU A 96 -17.32 0.52 4.04
C GLU A 96 -17.18 1.28 2.73
N ASP A 97 -17.23 2.61 2.77
CA ASP A 97 -17.05 3.47 1.60
C ASP A 97 -15.64 3.29 1.02
N ILE A 98 -14.62 3.28 1.87
CA ILE A 98 -13.23 3.13 1.43
C ILE A 98 -12.97 1.73 0.85
N ILE A 99 -13.55 0.69 1.44
CA ILE A 99 -13.46 -0.68 0.89
C ILE A 99 -14.18 -0.80 -0.46
N SER A 100 -15.29 -0.10 -0.63
CA SER A 100 -15.98 0.00 -1.92
C SER A 100 -15.10 0.68 -2.97
N ARG A 101 -14.41 1.77 -2.59
CA ARG A 101 -13.45 2.47 -3.48
C ARG A 101 -12.23 1.62 -3.81
N GLU A 102 -11.68 0.88 -2.85
CA GLU A 102 -10.60 -0.09 -3.10
C GLU A 102 -11.05 -1.14 -4.13
N SER A 103 -12.25 -1.69 -3.95
CA SER A 103 -12.84 -2.69 -4.86
C SER A 103 -13.09 -2.11 -6.26
N TYR A 104 -13.51 -0.86 -6.35
CA TYR A 104 -13.62 -0.12 -7.60
C TYR A 104 -12.28 -0.07 -8.33
N TRP A 105 -11.21 0.37 -7.65
CA TRP A 105 -9.87 0.48 -8.24
C TRP A 105 -9.30 -0.86 -8.69
N LYS A 106 -9.48 -1.92 -7.88
CA LYS A 106 -9.11 -3.29 -8.26
C LYS A 106 -9.78 -3.73 -9.56
N ARG A 107 -11.06 -3.42 -9.73
CA ARG A 107 -11.84 -3.79 -10.91
C ARG A 107 -11.41 -3.00 -12.15
N VAL A 108 -11.33 -1.67 -12.06
CA VAL A 108 -11.02 -0.85 -13.25
C VAL A 108 -9.57 -0.99 -13.72
N LEU A 109 -8.67 -1.38 -12.81
CA LEU A 109 -7.27 -1.67 -13.14
C LEU A 109 -6.99 -3.18 -13.30
N ALA A 110 -8.04 -4.02 -13.26
CA ALA A 110 -7.98 -5.48 -13.42
C ALA A 110 -6.86 -6.15 -12.58
N THR A 111 -6.68 -5.70 -11.34
CA THR A 111 -5.53 -6.12 -10.52
C THR A 111 -5.72 -7.50 -9.88
N ARG A 112 -6.93 -8.05 -9.95
CA ARG A 112 -7.22 -9.44 -9.55
C ARG A 112 -6.79 -10.42 -10.63
N GLU A 113 -7.08 -10.10 -11.89
CA GLU A 113 -6.74 -10.95 -13.03
C GLU A 113 -5.29 -10.78 -13.48
N HIS A 114 -4.80 -9.54 -13.51
CA HIS A 114 -3.52 -9.19 -14.13
C HIS A 114 -2.50 -8.60 -13.14
N GLY A 115 -2.92 -8.37 -11.89
CA GLY A 115 -2.10 -7.75 -10.87
C GLY A 115 -1.71 -8.68 -9.73
N LEU A 116 -1.48 -8.05 -8.57
CA LEU A 116 -0.99 -8.68 -7.35
C LEU A 116 -2.08 -8.82 -6.28
N ASN A 117 -3.36 -8.57 -6.62
CA ASN A 117 -4.48 -8.79 -5.70
C ASN A 117 -5.05 -10.21 -5.85
N ASP A 118 -5.48 -10.81 -4.73
CA ASP A 118 -6.17 -12.12 -4.69
C ASP A 118 -7.66 -12.03 -4.39
N ASN A 119 -8.11 -10.87 -3.87
CA ASN A 119 -9.44 -10.66 -3.29
C ASN A 119 -10.21 -9.53 -3.96
#